data_AF-A0A0D6ARS6-F1
#
_entry.id   AF-A0A0D6ARS6-F1
#
_cell.length_a   1.000
_cell.length_b   1.000
_cell.length_c   1.000
_cell.angle_alpha   90.00
_cell.angle_beta   90.00
_cell.angle_gamma   90.00
#
_symmetry.space_group_name_H-M   'P 1'
#
loop_
_entity.id
_entity.type
_entity.pdbx_description
1 polymer ?
#
loop_
_entity_poly.entity_id
_entity_poly.type
_entity_poly.pdbx_seq_one_letter_code
_entity_poly.pdbx_strand_id
1 'polypeptide(L)'
;MLTLTGTATIAEYQQVLRTTTYNNLNSNYNTTSRIIEFVLDDGGAHSNTSAIATTTLTMNAPPTAVTLNNTTITLPENTTLHHCKKRYNII
;
A
#
# COMPACT_ATOMS: atom_id res chain seq x y z
N MET A 1 -19.12 -7.52 8.35
CA MET A 1 -20.13 -6.47 8.53
C MET A 1 -20.10 -6.05 9.99
N LEU A 2 -19.91 -4.75 10.26
CA LEU A 2 -19.92 -4.20 11.62
C LEU A 2 -21.23 -3.43 11.80
N THR A 3 -21.99 -3.77 12.85
CA THR A 3 -23.24 -3.10 13.20
C THR A 3 -23.16 -2.67 14.66
N LEU A 4 -23.35 -1.37 14.90
CA LEU A 4 -23.44 -0.81 16.26
C LEU A 4 -24.90 -0.48 16.54
N THR A 5 -25.40 -0.88 17.71
CA THR A 5 -26.78 -0.64 18.14
C THR A 5 -26.79 -0.10 19.57
N GLY A 6 -27.84 0.65 19.91
CA GLY A 6 -27.98 1.31 21.21
C GLY A 6 -27.28 2.66 21.28
N THR A 7 -27.38 3.31 22.44
CA THR A 7 -26.76 4.60 22.72
C THR A 7 -25.37 4.39 23.31
N ALA A 8 -24.34 4.93 22.66
CA ALA A 8 -22.98 4.98 23.19
C ALA A 8 -22.46 6.41 23.21
N THR A 9 -21.40 6.66 23.98
CA THR A 9 -20.70 7.93 23.99
C THR A 9 -19.94 8.13 22.67
N ILE A 10 -19.64 9.39 22.33
CA ILE A 10 -18.84 9.73 21.14
C ILE A 10 -17.48 9.01 21.16
N ALA A 11 -16.85 8.90 22.34
CA ALA A 11 -15.56 8.24 22.50
C ALA A 11 -15.61 6.75 22.16
N GLU A 12 -16.69 6.06 22.54
CA GLU A 12 -16.89 4.63 22.24
C GLU A 12 -17.09 4.40 20.74
N TYR A 13 -17.91 5.21 20.07
CA TYR A 13 -18.04 5.15 18.61
C TYR A 13 -16.70 5.37 17.91
N GLN A 14 -15.93 6.37 18.34
CA GLN A 14 -14.60 6.62 17.78
C GLN A 14 -13.62 5.46 18.03
N GLN A 15 -13.68 4.82 19.20
CA GLN A 15 -12.85 3.65 19.50
C GLN A 15 -13.18 2.50 18.56
N VAL A 16 -14.46 2.20 18.36
CA VAL A 16 -14.88 1.12 17.48
C VAL A 16 -14.55 1.42 16.02
N LEU A 17 -14.85 2.62 15.52
CA LEU A 17 -14.55 2.99 14.13
C LEU A 17 -13.06 2.87 13.82
N ARG A 18 -12.17 3.16 14.77
CA ARG A 18 -10.72 2.97 14.65
C ARG A 18 -10.27 1.51 14.50
N THR A 19 -11.11 0.53 14.85
CA THR A 19 -10.81 -0.90 14.66
C THR A 19 -11.15 -1.41 13.26
N THR A 20 -11.85 -0.60 12.46
CA THR A 20 -12.27 -0.99 11.11
C THR A 20 -11.07 -1.23 10.21
N THR A 21 -11.00 -2.42 9.63
CA THR A 21 -9.92 -2.83 8.72
C THR A 21 -10.48 -3.08 7.32
N TYR A 22 -9.82 -2.54 6.30
CA TYR A 22 -10.09 -2.87 4.90
C TYR A 22 -9.27 -4.10 4.50
N ASN A 23 -9.95 -5.13 3.98
CA ASN A 23 -9.31 -6.33 3.45
C ASN A 23 -9.67 -6.50 1.97
N ASN A 24 -8.67 -6.46 1.08
CA ASN A 24 -8.84 -6.70 -0.35
C ASN A 24 -8.41 -8.14 -0.68
N LEU A 25 -9.37 -8.99 -1.05
CA LEU A 25 -9.13 -10.40 -1.39
C LEU A 25 -8.75 -10.63 -2.87
N ASN A 26 -8.66 -9.57 -3.68
CA ASN A 26 -8.30 -9.69 -5.09
C ASN A 26 -6.80 -9.95 -5.25
N SER A 27 -6.44 -11.01 -5.98
CA SER A 27 -5.05 -11.39 -6.28
C SER A 27 -4.38 -10.50 -7.34
N ASN A 28 -5.17 -9.73 -8.11
CA ASN A 28 -4.64 -8.79 -9.09
C ASN A 28 -4.26 -7.48 -8.40
N TYR A 29 -3.00 -7.10 -8.53
CA TYR A 29 -2.50 -5.83 -8.02
C TYR A 29 -3.18 -4.68 -8.76
N ASN A 30 -3.95 -3.88 -8.02
CA ASN A 30 -4.56 -2.64 -8.51
C ASN A 30 -4.06 -1.49 -7.63
N THR A 31 -3.29 -0.59 -8.24
CA THR A 31 -2.64 0.55 -7.58
C THR A 31 -3.52 1.80 -7.49
N THR A 32 -4.74 1.77 -8.03
CA THR A 32 -5.69 2.87 -7.86
C THR A 32 -5.98 3.07 -6.38
N SER A 33 -6.03 4.32 -5.91
CA SER A 33 -6.41 4.64 -4.54
C SER A 33 -7.84 4.19 -4.23
N ARG A 34 -8.16 4.03 -2.95
CA ARG A 34 -9.53 3.80 -2.48
C ARG A 34 -9.96 4.95 -1.58
N ILE A 35 -11.17 5.44 -1.78
CA ILE A 35 -11.80 6.40 -0.86
C ILE A 35 -12.80 5.59 -0.04
N ILE A 36 -12.68 5.69 1.28
CA ILE A 36 -13.65 5.13 2.22
C ILE A 36 -14.43 6.30 2.80
N GLU A 37 -15.75 6.21 2.69
CA GLU A 37 -16.70 7.21 3.17
C GLU A 37 -17.44 6.67 4.38
N PHE A 38 -17.54 7.48 5.43
CA PHE A 38 -18.33 7.20 6.62
C PHE A 38 -19.48 8.19 6.70
N VAL A 39 -20.69 7.64 6.84
CA VAL A 39 -21.92 8.39 7.07
C VAL A 39 -22.60 7.77 8.29
N LEU A 40 -22.95 8.60 9.26
CA LEU A 40 -23.66 8.17 10.47
C LEU A 40 -25.11 8.60 10.38
N ASP A 41 -26.01 7.73 10.83
CA ASP A 41 -27.42 8.01 11.04
C ASP A 41 -27.72 7.64 12.51
N ASP A 42 -28.28 8.58 13.27
CA ASP A 42 -28.62 8.40 14.67
C ASP A 42 -30.04 7.86 14.88
N GLY A 43 -30.80 7.62 13.81
CA GLY A 43 -32.17 7.13 13.85
C GLY A 43 -33.17 8.16 14.38
N GLY A 44 -32.77 9.43 14.50
CA GLY A 44 -33.61 10.53 14.96
C GLY A 44 -34.57 11.03 13.88
N ALA A 45 -34.37 12.26 13.41
CA ALA A 45 -35.19 12.84 12.35
C ALA A 45 -34.88 12.21 10.97
N HIS A 46 -35.87 12.19 10.08
CA HIS A 46 -35.68 11.70 8.71
C HIS A 46 -34.56 12.48 8.00
N SER A 47 -33.66 11.75 7.34
CA SER A 47 -32.52 12.29 6.58
C SER A 47 -31.52 13.11 7.40
N ASN A 48 -31.43 12.86 8.71
CA ASN A 48 -30.48 13.51 9.60
C ASN A 48 -29.13 12.77 9.66
N THR A 49 -28.51 12.56 8.49
CA THR A 49 -27.19 11.92 8.45
C THR A 49 -26.07 12.91 8.75
N SER A 50 -24.95 12.42 9.26
CA SER A 50 -23.75 13.22 9.47
C SER A 50 -23.16 13.74 8.15
N ALA A 51 -22.29 14.75 8.25
CA ALA A 51 -21.36 15.04 7.17
C ALA A 51 -20.53 13.80 6.82
N ILE A 52 -20.18 13.64 5.54
CA ILE A 52 -19.35 12.53 5.06
C ILE A 52 -17.93 12.74 5.58
N ALA A 53 -17.44 11.78 6.36
CA ALA A 53 -16.03 11.70 6.72
C ALA A 53 -15.31 10.77 5.74
N THR A 54 -14.17 11.20 5.19
CA THR A 54 -13.44 10.45 4.17
C THR A 54 -12.04 10.08 4.64
N THR A 55 -11.57 8.93 4.18
CA THR A 55 -10.15 8.57 4.26
C THR A 55 -9.69 7.92 2.96
N THR A 56 -8.44 8.15 2.61
CA THR A 56 -7.83 7.65 1.37
C THR A 56 -6.83 6.55 1.70
N LEU A 57 -7.05 5.38 1.14
CA LEU A 57 -6.10 4.28 1.17
C LEU A 57 -5.24 4.33 -0.09
N THR A 58 -3.94 4.53 0.10
CA THR A 58 -2.94 4.46 -0.98
C THR A 58 -2.49 3.01 -1.15
N MET A 59 -2.49 2.53 -2.39
CA MET A 59 -2.11 1.15 -2.73
C MET A 59 -0.76 1.16 -3.44
N ASN A 60 0.16 0.29 -3.04
CA ASN A 60 1.45 0.11 -3.70
C ASN A 60 1.50 -1.22 -4.47
N ALA A 61 2.29 -1.24 -5.54
CA ALA A 61 2.63 -2.48 -6.24
C ALA A 61 3.70 -3.25 -5.46
N PRO A 62 3.74 -4.59 -5.54
CA PRO A 62 4.85 -5.37 -5.01
C PRO A 62 6.15 -5.06 -5.76
N PRO A 63 7.33 -5.36 -5.18
CA PRO A 63 8.60 -5.28 -5.89
C PRO A 63 8.60 -6.18 -7.13
N THR A 64 9.13 -5.69 -8.25
CA THR A 64 9.37 -6.50 -9.44
C THR A 64 10.59 -7.40 -9.21
N ALA A 65 10.46 -8.69 -9.52
CA ALA A 65 11.59 -9.61 -9.47
C ALA A 65 12.69 -9.18 -10.47
N VAL A 66 13.95 -9.23 -10.04
CA VAL A 66 15.11 -8.99 -10.90
C VAL A 66 15.77 -10.32 -11.22
N THR A 67 15.82 -10.68 -12.50
CA THR A 67 16.59 -11.85 -12.95
C THR A 67 18.06 -11.44 -13.13
N LEU A 68 18.96 -12.00 -12.32
CA LEU A 68 20.39 -11.84 -12.52
C LEU A 68 20.87 -12.92 -13.50
N ASN A 69 21.44 -12.49 -14.62
CA ASN A 69 22.07 -13.40 -15.57
C ASN A 69 23.56 -13.49 -15.24
N ASN A 70 24.02 -14.63 -14.74
CA ASN A 70 25.44 -14.90 -14.59
C ASN A 70 26.04 -15.08 -15.99
N THR A 71 26.88 -14.14 -16.42
CA THR A 71 27.71 -14.31 -17.61
C THR A 71 29.00 -15.00 -17.20
N THR A 72 29.12 -16.30 -17.48
CA THR A 72 30.39 -17.01 -17.38
C THR A 72 31.24 -16.61 -18.58
N ILE A 73 32.29 -15.83 -18.35
CA ILE A 73 33.28 -15.52 -19.38
C ILE A 73 34.34 -16.62 -19.35
N THR A 74 34.32 -17.53 -20.32
CA THR A 74 35.41 -18.48 -20.54
C THR A 74 36.52 -17.77 -21.30
N LEU A 75 37.65 -17.54 -20.66
CA LEU A 75 38.86 -17.04 -21.32
C LEU A 75 39.76 -18.24 -21.62
N PRO A 76 40.23 -18.41 -22.87
CA PRO A 76 41.34 -19.29 -23.18
C PRO A 76 42.54 -19.00 -22.27
N GLU A 77 43.32 -20.03 -21.95
CA GLU A 77 44.62 -19.82 -21.33
C GLU A 77 45.43 -18.81 -22.15
N ASN A 78 46.14 -17.92 -21.46
CA ASN A 78 46.90 -16.82 -22.08
C ASN A 78 46.06 -15.72 -22.77
N THR A 79 44.79 -15.55 -22.43
CA THR A 79 44.01 -14.39 -22.90
C THR A 79 44.44 -13.11 -22.18
N THR A 80 45.01 -12.16 -22.91
CA THR A 80 45.31 -10.83 -22.39
C THR A 80 44.01 -10.04 -22.24
N LEU A 81 43.48 -9.95 -21.02
CA LEU A 81 42.46 -8.96 -20.72
C LEU A 81 43.12 -7.58 -20.81
N HIS A 82 42.84 -6.84 -21.89
CA HIS A 82 43.05 -5.40 -21.90
C HIS A 82 42.13 -4.79 -20.85
N HIS A 83 42.62 -4.72 -19.62
CA HIS A 83 41.96 -4.04 -18.52
C HIS A 83 41.81 -2.58 -18.93
N CYS A 84 40.61 -2.17 -19.32
CA CYS A 84 40.27 -0.75 -19.30
C CYS A 84 40.21 -0.33 -17.82
N LYS A 85 41.38 -0.05 -17.23
CA LYS A 85 41.45 0.60 -15.92
C LYS A 85 40.92 2.01 -16.12
N LYS A 86 39.63 2.23 -15.83
CA LYS A 86 39.16 3.59 -15.55
C LYS A 86 39.90 4.05 -14.29
N ARG A 87 40.97 4.83 -14.48
CA ARG A 87 41.64 5.55 -13.40
C ARG A 87 40.64 6.59 -12.89
N TYR A 88 40.07 6.36 -11.72
CA TYR A 88 39.46 7.44 -10.95
C TYR A 88 40.60 8.20 -10.29
N ASN A 89 40.90 9.40 -10.79
CA ASN A 89 41.75 10.34 -10.07
C ASN A 89 40.95 10.90 -8.91
N ILE A 90 41.38 10.60 -7.69
CA ILE A 90 41.00 11.36 -6.50
C ILE A 90 42.13 12.36 -6.27
N ILE A 91 41.84 13.63 -6.56
CA ILE A 91 42.45 14.79 -5.89
C ILE A 91 41.39 15.41 -5.01
#